data_AF-A0A420RA68-F1
#
_entry.id   AF-A0A420RA68-F1
#
_cell.length_a   1.000
_cell.length_b   1.000
_cell.length_c   1.000
_cell.angle_alpha   90.00
_cell.angle_beta   90.00
_cell.angle_gamma   90.00
#
_symmetry.space_group_name_H-M   'P 1'
#
loop_
_entity.id
_entity.type
_entity.pdbx_description
1 polymer ?
#
loop_
_entity_poly.entity_id
_entity_poly.type
_entity_poly.pdbx_seq_one_letter_code
_entity_poly.pdbx_strand_id
1 'polypeptide(L)'
;MPVVTHDVVPDGDIYIVLKNPNAKWTAPLFKLRKHATDKASYIRDKCSMDLPKLLRLGRKEKHVGKERRSQHLDTVEPYEYRIRVSSQHLITAYPKFKKMLQSPWKESAPVNATSPSESSDQVLCIPAIREISTSGWNVHALVQVLNIIHGRNKEVTRGDTTLRFIADMTVIVNYYECVEAASLAADLWRERVDVPKKYGKESIMLLFISWVFSWDAMFSSMAQLVMEHGEGLEHVETNNLPIATILGKEHHTDNVRPDY
;
A
#
# COMPACT_ATOMS: atom_id res chain seq x y z
N MET A 1 17.18 7.44 15.95
CA MET A 1 15.77 7.20 15.59
C MET A 1 15.55 5.70 15.50
N PRO A 2 14.40 5.16 15.96
CA PRO A 2 14.15 3.71 15.89
C PRO A 2 14.07 3.23 14.44
N VAL A 3 14.87 2.22 14.11
CA VAL A 3 14.91 1.54 12.81
C VAL A 3 14.59 0.06 13.02
N VAL A 4 13.71 -0.50 12.20
CA VAL A 4 13.35 -1.93 12.23
C VAL A 4 13.75 -2.59 10.92
N THR A 5 14.47 -3.72 11.01
CA THR A 5 14.79 -4.55 9.85
C THR A 5 13.83 -5.73 9.74
N HIS A 6 13.32 -5.99 8.54
CA HIS A 6 12.45 -7.13 8.23
C HIS A 6 12.93 -7.85 6.98
N ASP A 7 13.17 -9.16 7.08
CA ASP A 7 13.65 -9.97 5.96
C ASP A 7 12.47 -10.65 5.25
N VAL A 8 12.10 -10.13 4.07
CA VAL A 8 11.23 -10.87 3.13
C VAL A 8 12.06 -11.96 2.46
N VAL A 9 13.32 -11.67 2.10
CA VAL A 9 14.30 -12.65 1.64
C VAL A 9 15.55 -12.53 2.53
N PRO A 10 15.85 -13.53 3.38
CA PRO A 10 17.01 -13.50 4.28
C PRO A 10 18.34 -13.25 3.55
N ASP A 11 18.51 -13.83 2.35
CA ASP A 11 19.71 -13.67 1.53
C ASP A 11 19.54 -12.60 0.43
N GLY A 12 18.58 -11.69 0.61
CA GLY A 12 18.32 -10.61 -0.34
C GLY A 12 19.53 -9.71 -0.55
N ASP A 13 19.67 -9.18 -1.76
CA ASP A 13 20.79 -8.36 -2.22
C ASP A 13 20.47 -6.85 -2.20
N ILE A 14 19.27 -6.48 -1.74
CA ILE A 14 18.87 -5.08 -1.59
C ILE A 14 17.93 -4.85 -0.40
N TYR A 15 17.99 -3.65 0.18
CA TYR A 15 17.02 -3.13 1.13
C TYR A 15 16.08 -2.11 0.48
N ILE A 16 14.78 -2.25 0.75
CA ILE A 16 13.82 -1.16 0.59
C ILE A 16 13.72 -0.43 1.93
N VAL A 17 14.09 0.84 1.94
CA VAL A 17 14.05 1.74 3.09
C VAL A 17 12.75 2.53 3.07
N LEU A 18 11.79 2.17 3.90
CA LEU A 18 10.53 2.89 4.07
C LEU A 18 10.66 3.95 5.18
N LYS A 19 10.61 5.22 4.79
CA LYS A 19 10.64 6.38 5.68
C LYS A 19 9.22 6.86 5.99
N ASN A 20 9.00 7.36 7.21
CA ASN A 20 7.67 7.84 7.66
C ASN A 20 6.57 6.81 7.37
N PRO A 21 6.67 5.58 7.90
CA PRO A 21 5.68 4.53 7.63
C PRO A 21 4.28 4.98 8.03
N ASN A 22 3.27 4.50 7.30
CA ASN A 22 1.85 4.75 7.57
C ASN A 22 1.41 6.23 7.42
N ALA A 23 2.26 7.10 6.87
CA ALA A 23 1.94 8.52 6.69
C ALA A 23 1.07 8.83 5.45
N LYS A 24 1.06 7.97 4.42
CA LYS A 24 0.16 8.09 3.26
C LYS A 24 -1.20 7.56 3.62
N TRP A 25 -2.16 8.47 3.68
CA TRP A 25 -3.55 8.15 3.99
C TRP A 25 -4.32 7.81 2.71
N THR A 26 -4.57 6.53 2.46
CA THR A 26 -5.31 6.04 1.28
C THR A 26 -6.83 6.04 1.44
N ALA A 27 -7.34 6.43 2.62
CA ALA A 27 -8.76 6.56 2.81
C ALA A 27 -9.27 7.89 2.28
N PRO A 28 -10.19 7.91 1.30
CA PRO A 28 -10.73 9.17 0.86
C PRO A 28 -11.60 9.76 1.98
N LEU A 29 -11.60 11.09 2.10
CA LEU A 29 -12.53 11.80 2.97
C LEU A 29 -13.77 12.14 2.14
N PHE A 30 -14.93 11.69 2.62
CA PHE A 30 -16.21 11.85 1.94
C PHE A 30 -17.16 12.67 2.79
N LYS A 31 -17.85 13.59 2.14
CA LYS A 31 -18.99 14.32 2.70
C LYS A 31 -20.27 13.79 2.05
N LEU A 32 -21.23 13.38 2.87
CA LEU A 32 -22.55 12.89 2.46
C LEU A 32 -23.64 13.89 2.87
N ARG A 33 -24.61 14.12 1.99
CA ARG A 33 -25.73 15.03 2.22
C ARG A 33 -26.64 14.48 3.28
N LYS A 34 -27.07 15.36 4.17
CA LYS A 34 -28.21 15.08 5.04
C LYS A 34 -29.49 15.29 4.24
N HIS A 35 -30.15 14.20 3.90
CA HIS A 35 -31.50 14.25 3.30
C HIS A 35 -32.60 14.62 4.32
N ALA A 36 -32.27 14.74 5.61
CA ALA A 36 -33.22 15.09 6.67
C ALA A 36 -33.54 16.60 6.77
N THR A 37 -32.94 17.45 5.94
CA THR A 37 -33.13 18.91 5.97
C THR A 37 -33.31 19.47 4.57
N ASP A 38 -34.27 20.39 4.39
CA ASP A 38 -34.48 21.10 3.11
C ASP A 38 -33.23 21.87 2.64
N LYS A 39 -32.46 22.39 3.60
CA LYS A 39 -31.18 23.05 3.31
C LYS A 39 -30.09 21.99 3.10
N ALA A 40 -29.37 22.07 1.97
CA ALA A 40 -28.21 21.22 1.72
C ALA A 40 -27.19 21.36 2.85
N SER A 41 -26.93 20.26 3.54
CA SER A 41 -25.89 20.16 4.57
C SER A 41 -25.19 18.81 4.45
N TYR A 42 -23.90 18.76 4.76
CA TYR A 42 -23.08 17.58 4.55
C TYR A 42 -22.40 17.13 5.84
N ILE A 43 -22.25 15.82 6.03
CA ILE A 43 -21.52 15.22 7.15
C ILE A 43 -20.39 14.36 6.60
N ARG A 44 -19.26 14.34 7.30
CA ARG A 44 -18.24 13.34 7.06
C ARG A 44 -18.81 11.92 7.21
N ASP A 45 -18.50 11.07 6.25
CA ASP A 45 -18.78 9.63 6.36
C ASP A 45 -18.13 9.07 7.63
N LYS A 46 -18.93 8.38 8.45
CA LYS A 46 -18.53 7.82 9.75
C LYS A 46 -17.98 6.40 9.64
N CYS A 47 -17.93 5.82 8.44
CA CYS A 47 -17.39 4.47 8.25
C CYS A 47 -15.97 4.36 8.82
N SER A 48 -15.81 3.51 9.84
CA SER A 48 -14.49 3.25 10.43
C SER A 48 -13.66 2.46 9.42
N MET A 49 -12.41 2.89 9.22
CA MET A 49 -11.44 2.20 8.37
C MET A 49 -10.27 1.70 9.19
N ASP A 50 -10.56 1.21 10.39
CA ASP A 50 -9.53 0.65 11.26
C ASP A 50 -8.86 -0.53 10.55
N LEU A 51 -7.54 -0.55 10.59
CA LEU A 51 -6.76 -1.65 10.09
C LEU A 51 -6.71 -2.74 11.17
N PRO A 52 -6.90 -4.02 10.84
CA PRO A 52 -6.58 -5.09 11.78
C PRO A 52 -5.10 -4.99 12.14
N LYS A 53 -4.74 -5.49 13.34
CA LYS A 53 -3.33 -5.66 13.72
C LYS A 53 -2.71 -6.75 12.84
N LEU A 54 -2.28 -6.38 11.64
CA LEU A 54 -1.61 -7.25 10.71
C LEU A 54 -0.13 -7.34 11.08
N LEU A 55 0.43 -8.55 10.95
CA LEU A 55 1.86 -8.92 11.05
C LEU A 55 2.68 -8.16 12.11
N ARG A 56 3.13 -8.87 13.16
CA ARG A 56 4.17 -8.35 14.06
C ARG A 56 5.52 -8.28 13.32
N LEU A 57 5.81 -7.18 12.64
CA LEU A 57 7.13 -6.94 12.04
C LEU A 57 8.18 -6.86 13.17
N GLY A 58 9.22 -7.70 13.09
CA GLY A 58 10.41 -7.57 13.93
C GLY A 58 10.48 -8.43 15.20
N ARG A 59 9.58 -9.41 15.44
CA ARG A 59 9.74 -10.36 16.55
C ARG A 59 9.90 -11.80 16.04
N LYS A 60 11.11 -12.35 16.13
CA LYS A 60 11.30 -13.81 16.13
C LYS A 60 10.61 -14.32 17.41
N GLU A 61 9.39 -14.84 17.30
CA GLU A 61 8.73 -15.50 18.43
C GLU A 61 9.53 -16.77 18.77
N LYS A 62 10.40 -16.66 19.79
CA LYS A 62 10.81 -17.85 20.54
C LYS A 62 9.57 -18.30 21.30
N HIS A 63 9.00 -19.43 20.90
CA HIS A 63 7.98 -20.13 21.67
C HIS A 63 8.48 -20.37 23.10
N VAL A 64 8.01 -19.57 24.06
CA VAL A 64 8.00 -19.94 25.48
C VAL A 64 6.76 -19.34 26.12
N GLY A 65 5.97 -20.21 26.75
CA GLY A 65 5.25 -19.88 27.98
C GLY A 65 4.07 -18.92 27.88
N LYS A 66 2.89 -19.52 27.85
CA LYS A 66 1.57 -18.97 28.20
C LYS A 66 1.65 -17.96 29.36
N GLU A 67 1.42 -16.68 29.10
CA GLU A 67 0.91 -15.77 30.13
C GLU A 67 0.03 -14.67 29.54
N ARG A 68 -1.20 -14.63 30.06
CA ARG A 68 -2.18 -13.58 29.82
C ARG A 68 -1.75 -12.34 30.60
N ARG A 69 -1.27 -11.32 29.90
CA ARG A 69 -1.33 -9.95 30.43
C ARG A 69 -1.64 -8.97 29.31
N SER A 70 -2.83 -8.38 29.42
CA SER A 70 -3.20 -7.13 28.78
C SER A 70 -2.17 -6.08 29.22
N GLN A 71 -1.30 -5.67 28.32
CA GLN A 71 -0.47 -4.49 28.49
C GLN A 71 -0.53 -3.72 27.18
N HIS A 72 -1.17 -2.56 27.27
CA HIS A 72 -0.99 -1.42 26.38
C HIS A 72 0.50 -1.08 26.41
N LEU A 73 1.26 -1.64 25.47
CA LEU A 73 2.64 -1.28 25.25
C LEU A 73 2.60 -0.11 24.27
N ASP A 74 2.98 1.09 24.74
CA ASP A 74 3.32 2.22 23.89
C ASP A 74 4.52 1.82 23.01
N THR A 75 4.23 1.07 21.95
CA THR A 75 5.21 0.78 20.91
C THR A 75 5.40 2.07 20.12
N VAL A 76 6.52 2.75 20.36
CA VAL A 76 6.98 3.84 19.49
C VAL A 76 7.07 3.27 18.07
N GLU A 77 6.16 3.70 17.19
CA GLU A 77 6.20 3.36 15.77
C GLU A 77 7.58 3.75 15.23
N PRO A 78 8.30 2.81 14.58
CA PRO A 78 9.64 3.10 14.12
C PRO A 78 9.60 4.18 13.02
N TYR A 79 10.63 5.01 12.99
CA TYR A 79 10.73 6.10 12.04
C TYR A 79 11.06 5.58 10.62
N GLU A 80 11.75 4.45 10.56
CA GLU A 80 12.23 3.81 9.34
C GLU A 80 12.10 2.29 9.43
N TYR A 81 11.64 1.66 8.35
CA TYR A 81 11.73 0.21 8.15
C TYR A 81 12.72 -0.10 7.03
N ARG A 82 13.60 -1.08 7.24
CA ARG A 82 14.49 -1.64 6.23
C ARG A 82 14.03 -3.04 5.88
N ILE A 83 13.55 -3.23 4.65
CA ILE A 83 12.96 -4.50 4.22
C ILE A 83 13.92 -5.19 3.24
N ARG A 84 14.48 -6.33 3.62
CA ARG A 84 15.44 -7.08 2.78
C ARG A 84 14.71 -7.92 1.75
N VAL A 85 15.07 -7.76 0.48
CA VAL A 85 14.40 -8.36 -0.68
C VAL A 85 15.40 -8.76 -1.77
N SER A 86 14.94 -9.48 -2.79
CA SER A 86 15.73 -9.87 -3.95
C SER A 86 15.49 -8.91 -5.11
N SER A 87 16.54 -8.27 -5.61
CA SER A 87 16.50 -7.37 -6.76
C SER A 87 16.02 -8.10 -8.03
N GLN A 88 16.40 -9.37 -8.20
CA GLN A 88 15.97 -10.21 -9.32
C GLN A 88 14.45 -10.36 -9.33
N HIS A 89 13.82 -10.69 -8.20
CA HIS A 89 12.37 -10.83 -8.10
C HIS A 89 11.65 -9.50 -8.39
N LEU A 90 12.18 -8.39 -7.87
CA LEU A 90 11.64 -7.05 -8.17
C LEU A 90 11.69 -6.73 -9.68
N ILE A 91 12.82 -6.99 -10.34
CA ILE A 91 12.98 -6.74 -11.79
C ILE A 91 12.05 -7.64 -12.61
N THR A 92 11.93 -8.91 -12.23
CA THR A 92 11.06 -9.88 -12.92
C THR A 92 9.59 -9.51 -12.78
N ALA A 93 9.15 -9.08 -11.58
CA ALA A 93 7.78 -8.63 -11.38
C ALA A 93 7.48 -7.32 -12.11
N TYR A 94 8.49 -6.44 -12.30
CA TYR A 94 8.28 -5.23 -13.08
C TYR A 94 9.56 -4.58 -13.66
N PRO A 95 9.64 -4.34 -14.99
CA PRO A 95 10.80 -3.73 -15.63
C PRO A 95 11.17 -2.30 -15.18
N LYS A 96 10.29 -1.45 -14.62
CA LYS A 96 10.78 -0.16 -14.07
C LYS A 96 11.49 -0.30 -12.73
N PHE A 97 11.36 -1.42 -12.00
CA PHE A 97 12.30 -1.68 -10.90
C PHE A 97 13.73 -1.74 -11.44
N LYS A 98 13.92 -2.24 -12.67
CA LYS A 98 15.23 -2.17 -13.35
C LYS A 98 15.71 -0.72 -13.48
N LYS A 99 14.86 0.22 -13.89
CA LYS A 99 15.22 1.66 -13.98
C LYS A 99 15.53 2.26 -12.61
N MET A 100 14.73 1.94 -11.58
CA MET A 100 15.00 2.36 -10.20
C MET A 100 16.29 1.76 -9.65
N LEU A 101 16.62 0.52 -10.00
CA LEU A 101 17.81 -0.22 -9.57
C LEU A 101 19.08 0.16 -10.36
N GLN A 102 18.92 0.71 -11.57
CA GLN A 102 20.03 1.03 -12.48
C GLN A 102 20.45 2.51 -12.47
N SER A 103 19.73 3.40 -11.79
CA SER A 103 20.20 4.80 -11.70
C SER A 103 21.46 4.89 -10.80
N PRO A 104 22.25 5.98 -10.86
CA PRO A 104 23.43 6.12 -10.02
C PRO A 104 22.99 6.39 -8.57
N TRP A 105 22.88 5.35 -7.75
CA TRP A 105 22.41 5.46 -6.36
C TRP A 105 23.55 5.25 -5.35
N LYS A 106 23.38 5.93 -4.21
CA LYS A 106 24.34 6.00 -3.10
C LYS A 106 24.47 4.61 -2.46
N GLU A 107 25.53 3.88 -2.77
CA GLU A 107 25.97 2.76 -1.94
C GLU A 107 26.16 3.30 -0.51
N SER A 108 25.47 2.72 0.46
CA SER A 108 25.78 2.98 1.86
C SER A 108 27.20 2.45 2.09
N ALA A 109 28.18 3.34 2.28
CA ALA A 109 29.52 2.93 2.65
C ALA A 109 29.46 1.97 3.85
N PRO A 110 30.28 0.92 3.90
CA PRO A 110 30.30 0.01 5.04
C PRO A 110 30.50 0.82 6.31
N VAL A 111 29.68 0.54 7.32
CA VAL A 111 29.62 1.25 8.63
C VAL A 111 30.95 1.23 9.41
N ASN A 112 31.99 0.59 8.88
CA ASN A 112 33.30 0.43 9.50
C ASN A 112 34.48 0.98 8.66
N ALA A 113 34.29 1.94 7.76
CA ALA A 113 35.40 2.62 7.10
C ALA A 113 35.90 3.81 7.94
N THR A 114 36.41 3.55 9.14
CA THR A 114 37.36 4.47 9.77
C THR A 114 38.71 4.25 9.08
N SER A 115 39.16 5.26 8.36
CA SER A 115 40.51 5.55 7.84
C SER A 115 41.47 4.37 7.54
N PRO A 116 42.11 4.31 6.35
CA PRO A 116 43.10 3.28 6.07
C PRO A 116 44.35 3.48 6.93
N SER A 117 44.45 2.75 8.04
CA SER A 117 45.75 2.40 8.62
C SER A 117 46.28 1.20 7.84
N GLU A 118 47.45 1.37 7.24
CA GLU A 118 48.16 0.33 6.51
C GLU A 118 48.52 -0.83 7.46
N SER A 119 47.68 -1.85 7.47
CA SER A 119 48.04 -3.16 7.97
C SER A 119 47.29 -4.20 7.17
N SER A 120 48.07 -5.07 6.54
CA SER A 120 47.64 -6.21 5.75
C SER A 120 46.87 -7.21 6.61
N ASP A 121 45.56 -7.01 6.74
CA ASP A 121 44.62 -8.08 7.06
C ASP A 121 43.51 -8.04 6.02
N GLN A 122 43.27 -9.20 5.40
CA GLN A 122 42.22 -9.40 4.41
C GLN A 122 40.85 -9.33 5.13
N VAL A 123 40.40 -8.12 5.43
CA VAL A 123 39.03 -7.87 5.86
C VAL A 123 38.17 -8.18 4.65
N LEU A 124 37.38 -9.26 4.74
CA LEU A 124 36.36 -9.61 3.76
C LEU A 124 35.45 -8.39 3.59
N CYS A 125 35.64 -7.61 2.52
CA CYS A 125 34.76 -6.52 2.16
C CYS A 125 33.40 -7.13 1.82
N ILE A 126 32.50 -7.25 2.80
CA ILE A 126 31.10 -7.57 2.54
C ILE A 126 30.61 -6.44 1.64
N PRO A 127 30.24 -6.70 0.37
CA PRO A 127 29.73 -5.65 -0.49
C PRO A 127 28.51 -5.04 0.20
N ALA A 128 28.49 -3.72 0.29
CA ALA A 128 27.37 -3.00 0.88
C ALA A 128 26.08 -3.40 0.16
N ILE A 129 25.11 -3.93 0.91
CA ILE A 129 23.78 -4.23 0.37
C ILE A 129 23.20 -2.91 -0.13
N ARG A 130 22.71 -2.90 -1.37
CA ARG A 130 22.15 -1.69 -1.98
C ARG A 130 20.88 -1.25 -1.24
N GLU A 131 20.52 0.03 -1.31
CA GLU A 131 19.30 0.54 -0.68
C GLU A 131 18.45 1.36 -1.67
N ILE A 132 17.13 1.17 -1.65
CA ILE A 132 16.14 2.01 -2.35
C ILE A 132 15.26 2.67 -1.30
N SER A 133 15.11 4.00 -1.36
CA SER A 133 14.21 4.72 -0.46
C SER A 133 12.79 4.83 -1.02
N THR A 134 11.81 4.66 -0.16
CA THR A 134 10.40 4.97 -0.37
C THR A 134 9.83 5.62 0.89
N SER A 135 8.65 6.24 0.81
CA SER A 135 8.08 6.92 1.97
C SER A 135 6.56 6.85 2.04
N GLY A 136 6.06 6.90 3.27
CA GLY A 136 4.65 7.07 3.58
C GLY A 136 3.79 5.83 3.45
N TRP A 137 4.22 4.78 2.74
CA TRP A 137 3.41 3.58 2.56
C TRP A 137 2.99 2.95 3.87
N ASN A 138 1.79 2.36 3.87
CA ASN A 138 1.40 1.43 4.92
C ASN A 138 2.42 0.27 4.93
N VAL A 139 3.08 0.07 6.07
CA VAL A 139 4.20 -0.88 6.15
C VAL A 139 3.74 -2.32 5.91
N HIS A 140 2.58 -2.70 6.45
CA HIS A 140 2.04 -4.05 6.29
C HIS A 140 1.59 -4.31 4.85
N ALA A 141 0.95 -3.33 4.21
CA ALA A 141 0.58 -3.43 2.80
C ALA A 141 1.82 -3.55 1.90
N LEU A 142 2.87 -2.76 2.17
CA LEU A 142 4.12 -2.84 1.41
C LEU A 142 4.78 -4.22 1.56
N VAL A 143 4.92 -4.72 2.79
CA VAL A 143 5.45 -6.07 3.03
C VAL A 143 4.58 -7.12 2.34
N GLN A 144 3.26 -6.92 2.29
CA GLN A 144 2.37 -7.87 1.64
C GLN A 144 2.60 -7.94 0.13
N VAL A 145 2.75 -6.80 -0.53
CA VAL A 145 3.12 -6.71 -1.95
C VAL A 145 4.48 -7.36 -2.20
N LEU A 146 5.46 -7.11 -1.31
CA LEU A 146 6.78 -7.72 -1.44
C LEU A 146 6.71 -9.25 -1.27
N ASN A 147 5.96 -9.77 -0.31
CA ASN A 147 5.76 -11.23 -0.18
C ASN A 147 5.12 -11.84 -1.43
N ILE A 148 4.16 -11.15 -2.05
CA ILE A 148 3.53 -11.57 -3.31
C ILE A 148 4.55 -11.63 -4.44
N ILE A 149 5.32 -10.55 -4.66
CA ILE A 149 6.37 -10.47 -5.68
C ILE A 149 7.42 -11.58 -5.53
N HIS A 150 7.72 -11.98 -4.29
CA HIS A 150 8.70 -13.03 -3.99
C HIS A 150 8.08 -14.44 -3.92
N GLY A 151 6.81 -14.61 -4.29
CA GLY A 151 6.13 -15.91 -4.26
C GLY A 151 5.97 -16.50 -2.84
N ARG A 152 6.08 -15.69 -1.80
CA ARG A 152 5.96 -16.10 -0.38
C ARG A 152 4.49 -16.26 0.03
N ASN A 153 3.77 -17.12 -0.67
CA ASN A 153 2.32 -17.32 -0.54
C ASN A 153 1.83 -17.73 0.86
N LYS A 154 2.71 -18.23 1.74
CA LYS A 154 2.41 -18.54 3.15
C LYS A 154 2.37 -17.29 4.04
N GLU A 155 3.12 -16.26 3.67
CA GLU A 155 3.13 -14.95 4.35
C GLU A 155 2.09 -14.00 3.76
N VAL A 156 1.36 -14.45 2.73
CA VAL A 156 0.23 -13.70 2.18
C VAL A 156 -0.99 -13.92 3.04
N THR A 157 -1.54 -12.83 3.56
CA THR A 157 -2.74 -12.85 4.38
C THR A 157 -3.87 -13.48 3.58
N ARG A 158 -4.42 -14.59 4.09
CA ARG A 158 -5.57 -15.30 3.49
C ARG A 158 -6.88 -15.10 4.26
N GLY A 159 -6.80 -14.53 5.46
CA GLY A 159 -7.93 -14.32 6.37
C GLY A 159 -8.57 -12.94 6.21
N ASP A 160 -9.39 -12.56 7.20
CA ASP A 160 -10.16 -11.32 7.20
C ASP A 160 -9.24 -10.11 6.96
N THR A 161 -9.43 -9.51 5.79
CA THR A 161 -8.65 -8.38 5.31
C THR A 161 -9.62 -7.22 5.14
N THR A 162 -9.39 -6.10 5.83
CA THR A 162 -10.30 -4.96 5.70
C THR A 162 -10.18 -4.32 4.33
N LEU A 163 -11.29 -3.74 3.85
CA LEU A 163 -11.30 -2.98 2.60
C LEU A 163 -10.21 -1.90 2.57
N ARG A 164 -9.91 -1.29 3.73
CA ARG A 164 -8.81 -0.33 3.86
C ARG A 164 -7.46 -0.93 3.48
N PHE A 165 -7.16 -2.13 3.99
CA PHE A 165 -5.89 -2.80 3.72
C PHE A 165 -5.78 -3.18 2.23
N ILE A 166 -6.87 -3.67 1.64
CA ILE A 166 -6.92 -3.98 0.21
C ILE A 166 -6.66 -2.70 -0.60
N ALA A 167 -7.26 -1.57 -0.21
CA ALA A 167 -7.01 -0.28 -0.85
C ALA A 167 -5.54 0.18 -0.69
N ASP A 168 -4.95 0.07 0.51
CA ASP A 168 -3.52 0.36 0.75
C ASP A 168 -2.62 -0.47 -0.17
N MET A 169 -2.89 -1.77 -0.29
CA MET A 169 -2.18 -2.69 -1.19
C MET A 169 -2.35 -2.27 -2.65
N THR A 170 -3.60 -1.99 -3.05
CA THR A 170 -3.98 -1.59 -4.40
C THR A 170 -3.23 -0.34 -4.86
N VAL A 171 -3.10 0.67 -3.99
CA VAL A 171 -2.32 1.88 -4.31
C VAL A 171 -0.85 1.54 -4.56
N ILE A 172 -0.26 0.67 -3.74
CA ILE A 172 1.14 0.25 -3.87
C ILE A 172 1.35 -0.51 -5.19
N VAL A 173 0.50 -1.49 -5.51
CA VAL A 173 0.64 -2.27 -6.75
C VAL A 173 0.36 -1.44 -7.99
N ASN A 174 -0.59 -0.49 -7.93
CA ASN A 174 -0.83 0.43 -9.03
C ASN A 174 0.36 1.39 -9.21
N TYR A 175 0.95 1.89 -8.12
CA TYR A 175 2.12 2.77 -8.16
C TYR A 175 3.37 2.07 -8.73
N TYR A 176 3.64 0.85 -8.29
CA TYR A 176 4.75 0.04 -8.79
C TYR A 176 4.40 -0.74 -10.06
N GLU A 177 3.20 -0.56 -10.61
CA GLU A 177 2.68 -1.21 -11.81
C GLU A 177 2.89 -2.74 -11.82
N CYS A 178 2.68 -3.38 -10.66
CA CYS A 178 2.80 -4.82 -10.46
C CYS A 178 1.45 -5.51 -10.18
N VAL A 179 0.39 -5.00 -10.82
CA VAL A 179 -0.99 -5.52 -10.67
C VAL A 179 -1.05 -7.02 -10.93
N GLU A 180 -0.43 -7.49 -12.02
CA GLU A 180 -0.44 -8.91 -12.41
C GLU A 180 0.11 -9.83 -11.32
N ALA A 181 1.18 -9.42 -10.63
CA ALA A 181 1.73 -10.21 -9.53
C ALA A 181 0.73 -10.37 -8.38
N ALA A 182 -0.13 -9.38 -8.16
CA ALA A 182 -1.09 -9.34 -7.07
C ALA A 182 -2.50 -9.82 -7.43
N SER A 183 -2.82 -10.07 -8.71
CA SER A 183 -4.16 -10.44 -9.19
C SER A 183 -4.75 -11.64 -8.42
N LEU A 184 -3.97 -12.70 -8.23
CA LEU A 184 -4.44 -13.89 -7.50
C LEU A 184 -4.80 -13.58 -6.04
N ALA A 185 -3.97 -12.78 -5.36
CA ALA A 185 -4.24 -12.39 -3.97
C ALA A 185 -5.47 -11.49 -3.89
N ALA A 186 -5.61 -10.57 -4.83
CA ALA A 186 -6.76 -9.67 -4.91
C ALA A 186 -8.06 -10.46 -5.14
N ASP A 187 -8.07 -11.42 -6.06
CA ASP A 187 -9.25 -12.26 -6.34
C ASP A 187 -9.69 -13.07 -5.11
N LEU A 188 -8.73 -13.60 -4.34
CA LEU A 188 -9.02 -14.30 -3.08
C LEU A 188 -9.63 -13.38 -2.02
N TRP A 189 -9.22 -12.11 -1.98
CA TRP A 189 -9.78 -11.14 -1.04
C TRP A 189 -11.15 -10.63 -1.50
N ARG A 190 -11.36 -10.48 -2.82
CA ARG A 190 -12.63 -10.05 -3.42
C ARG A 190 -13.83 -10.82 -2.88
N GLU A 191 -13.70 -12.14 -2.79
CA GLU A 191 -14.77 -13.04 -2.34
C GLU A 191 -15.21 -12.79 -0.88
N ARG A 192 -14.42 -12.03 -0.12
CA ARG A 192 -14.64 -11.75 1.30
C ARG A 192 -15.00 -10.30 1.58
N VAL A 193 -15.02 -9.44 0.56
CA VAL A 193 -15.38 -8.03 0.74
C VAL A 193 -16.89 -7.88 0.68
N ASP A 194 -17.46 -7.26 1.71
CA ASP A 194 -18.85 -6.84 1.69
C ASP A 194 -19.06 -5.75 0.63
N VAL A 195 -19.99 -6.00 -0.29
CA VAL A 195 -20.33 -5.03 -1.33
C VAL A 195 -21.26 -3.96 -0.75
N PRO A 196 -20.83 -2.69 -0.70
CA PRO A 196 -21.64 -1.62 -0.12
C PRO A 196 -22.86 -1.38 -0.99
N LYS A 197 -24.01 -1.18 -0.34
CA LYS A 197 -25.30 -0.87 -0.99
C LYS A 197 -25.60 0.62 -1.02
N LYS A 198 -24.73 1.44 -0.45
CA LYS A 198 -24.88 2.88 -0.32
C LYS A 198 -23.61 3.56 -0.80
N TYR A 199 -23.79 4.70 -1.44
CA TYR A 199 -22.69 5.58 -1.77
C TYR A 199 -21.98 6.07 -0.51
N GLY A 200 -20.65 6.02 -0.53
CA GLY A 200 -19.79 6.44 0.55
C GLY A 200 -18.35 6.05 0.31
N LYS A 201 -17.57 6.05 1.39
CA LYS A 201 -16.13 5.78 1.34
C LYS A 201 -15.81 4.37 0.81
N GLU A 202 -16.58 3.37 1.24
CA GLU A 202 -16.38 1.98 0.85
C GLU A 202 -16.65 1.76 -0.63
N SER A 203 -17.73 2.33 -1.17
CA SER A 203 -18.06 2.19 -2.59
C SER A 203 -16.98 2.79 -3.50
N ILE A 204 -16.37 3.89 -3.07
CA ILE A 204 -15.31 4.58 -3.82
C ILE A 204 -14.00 3.81 -3.75
N MET A 205 -13.66 3.24 -2.59
CA MET A 205 -12.51 2.34 -2.51
C MET A 205 -12.68 1.12 -3.41
N LEU A 206 -13.85 0.49 -3.38
CA LEU A 206 -14.14 -0.65 -4.25
C LEU A 206 -14.17 -0.27 -5.72
N LEU A 207 -14.64 0.93 -6.07
CA LEU A 207 -14.52 1.46 -7.43
C LEU A 207 -13.05 1.54 -7.88
N PHE A 208 -12.17 2.05 -7.01
CA PHE A 208 -10.73 2.12 -7.31
C PHE A 208 -10.10 0.73 -7.45
N ILE A 209 -10.36 -0.16 -6.48
CA ILE A 209 -9.82 -1.52 -6.46
C ILE A 209 -10.26 -2.30 -7.70
N SER A 210 -11.56 -2.27 -8.00
CA SER A 210 -12.12 -2.96 -9.16
C SER A 210 -11.59 -2.41 -10.48
N TRP A 211 -11.32 -1.11 -10.58
CA TRP A 211 -10.65 -0.53 -11.74
C TRP A 211 -9.22 -1.05 -11.91
N VAL A 212 -8.41 -1.04 -10.82
CA VAL A 212 -7.00 -1.48 -10.88
C VAL A 212 -6.90 -2.96 -11.26
N PHE A 213 -7.76 -3.82 -10.70
CA PHE A 213 -7.74 -5.27 -10.96
C PHE A 213 -8.69 -5.74 -12.07
N SER A 214 -9.31 -4.82 -12.81
CA SER A 214 -10.25 -5.14 -13.89
C SER A 214 -11.40 -6.07 -13.46
N TRP A 215 -12.00 -5.81 -12.29
CA TRP A 215 -13.18 -6.53 -11.81
C TRP A 215 -14.46 -5.90 -12.35
N ASP A 216 -14.78 -6.16 -13.62
CA ASP A 216 -15.83 -5.46 -14.38
C ASP A 216 -17.18 -5.38 -13.65
N ALA A 217 -17.68 -6.50 -13.12
CA ALA A 217 -18.98 -6.53 -12.42
C ALA A 217 -18.97 -5.66 -11.14
N MET A 218 -17.87 -5.70 -10.38
CA MET A 218 -17.71 -4.87 -9.18
C MET A 218 -17.58 -3.39 -9.57
N PHE A 219 -16.82 -3.09 -10.61
CA PHE A 219 -16.63 -1.74 -11.12
C PHE A 219 -17.97 -1.14 -11.56
N SER A 220 -18.73 -1.84 -12.40
CA SER A 220 -20.03 -1.37 -12.87
C SER A 220 -21.01 -1.12 -11.72
N SER A 221 -21.06 -2.03 -10.74
CA SER A 221 -21.93 -1.88 -9.56
C SER A 221 -21.56 -0.65 -8.72
N MET A 222 -20.26 -0.43 -8.48
CA MET A 222 -19.82 0.74 -7.71
C MET A 222 -19.97 2.03 -8.51
N ALA A 223 -19.71 2.02 -9.81
CA ALA A 223 -19.89 3.17 -10.70
C ALA A 223 -21.36 3.60 -10.72
N GLN A 224 -22.30 2.65 -10.78
CA GLN A 224 -23.72 2.93 -10.68
C GLN A 224 -24.08 3.65 -9.38
N LEU A 225 -23.58 3.18 -8.22
CA LEU A 225 -23.81 3.87 -6.95
C LEU A 225 -23.25 5.30 -6.95
N VAL A 226 -22.10 5.52 -7.57
CA VAL A 226 -21.51 6.87 -7.71
C VAL A 226 -22.35 7.75 -8.63
N MET A 227 -22.87 7.22 -9.73
CA MET A 227 -23.70 8.00 -10.67
C MET A 227 -25.08 8.34 -10.07
N GLU A 228 -25.72 7.39 -9.38
CA GLU A 228 -27.08 7.57 -8.85
C GLU A 228 -27.14 8.42 -7.58
N HIS A 229 -26.08 8.38 -6.77
CA HIS A 229 -26.08 8.97 -5.43
C HIS A 229 -24.88 9.87 -5.16
N GLY A 230 -24.00 10.07 -6.14
CA GLY A 230 -22.86 10.97 -6.03
C GLY A 230 -23.31 12.42 -5.87
N GLU A 231 -22.57 13.16 -5.06
CA GLU A 231 -22.94 14.53 -4.68
C GLU A 231 -21.97 15.57 -5.25
N GLY A 232 -21.15 15.19 -6.22
CA GLY A 232 -20.10 16.03 -6.80
C GLY A 232 -18.71 15.69 -6.27
N LEU A 233 -17.70 15.91 -7.12
CA LEU A 233 -16.30 15.57 -6.83
C LEU A 233 -15.69 16.49 -5.77
N GLU A 234 -16.23 17.69 -5.59
CA GLU A 234 -15.89 18.66 -4.56
C GLU A 234 -16.16 18.15 -3.13
N HIS A 235 -16.91 17.05 -2.99
CA HIS A 235 -17.20 16.39 -1.72
C HIS A 235 -16.34 15.14 -1.49
N VAL A 236 -15.40 14.90 -2.40
CA VAL A 236 -14.49 13.75 -2.42
C VAL A 236 -13.05 14.22 -2.36
N GLU A 237 -12.41 14.08 -1.20
CA GLU A 237 -10.96 14.24 -1.09
C GLU A 237 -10.32 12.86 -1.24
N THR A 238 -9.74 12.60 -2.41
CA THR A 238 -9.21 11.27 -2.78
C THR A 238 -7.91 10.90 -2.06
N ASN A 239 -7.26 11.84 -1.37
CA ASN A 239 -6.04 11.65 -0.57
C ASN A 239 -4.95 10.82 -1.28
N ASN A 240 -4.64 11.17 -2.53
CA ASN A 240 -3.66 10.49 -3.39
C ASN A 240 -4.06 9.11 -3.91
N LEU A 241 -5.33 8.69 -3.74
CA LEU A 241 -5.85 7.61 -4.55
C LEU A 241 -5.85 8.04 -6.03
N PRO A 242 -5.30 7.22 -6.95
CA PRO A 242 -5.39 7.45 -8.39
C PRO A 242 -6.84 7.49 -8.93
N ILE A 243 -7.84 7.28 -8.07
CA ILE A 243 -9.26 7.38 -8.41
C ILE A 243 -9.67 8.76 -8.95
N ALA A 244 -8.92 9.82 -8.64
CA ALA A 244 -9.16 11.13 -9.26
C ALA A 244 -9.05 11.07 -10.80
N THR A 245 -8.20 10.18 -11.35
CA THR A 245 -8.07 9.96 -12.79
C THR A 245 -9.29 9.24 -13.38
N ILE A 246 -9.99 8.44 -12.58
CA ILE A 246 -11.24 7.77 -12.97
C ILE A 246 -12.37 8.79 -12.92
N LEU A 247 -12.49 9.51 -11.80
CA LEU A 247 -13.60 10.44 -11.55
C LEU A 247 -13.51 11.74 -12.36
N GLY A 248 -12.31 12.16 -12.78
CA GLY A 248 -12.11 13.37 -13.59
C GLY A 248 -12.35 13.19 -15.09
N LYS A 249 -12.42 11.95 -15.60
CA LYS A 249 -12.63 11.67 -17.04
C LYS A 249 -14.08 11.83 -17.50
N GLU A 250 -15.03 11.88 -16.58
CA GLU A 250 -16.47 11.98 -16.87
C GLU A 250 -16.93 13.40 -17.28
N HIS A 251 -16.10 14.44 -17.10
CA HIS A 251 -16.48 15.84 -17.35
C HIS A 251 -16.06 16.39 -18.72
N HIS A 252 -15.54 15.58 -19.65
CA HIS A 252 -15.02 16.06 -20.95
C HIS A 252 -15.76 15.56 -22.20
N THR A 253 -16.92 14.93 -22.06
CA THR A 253 -17.70 14.43 -23.21
C THR A 253 -19.08 15.05 -23.39
N ASP A 254 -19.36 16.21 -22.77
CA ASP A 254 -20.61 16.95 -23.04
C ASP A 254 -20.29 18.44 -23.23
N ASN A 255 -19.79 18.80 -24.43
CA ASN A 255 -20.04 20.09 -25.10
C ASN A 255 -19.17 20.23 -26.35
N VAL A 256 -19.50 19.50 -27.41
CA VAL A 256 -19.24 19.98 -28.76
C VAL A 256 -20.49 19.70 -29.59
N ARG A 257 -21.40 20.67 -29.67
CA ARG A 257 -22.34 20.74 -30.79
C ARG A 257 -21.55 21.15 -32.03
N PRO A 258 -21.72 20.47 -33.18
CA PRO A 258 -21.15 20.93 -34.43
C PRO A 258 -22.06 22.01 -34.99
N ASP A 259 -21.61 23.26 -34.94
CA ASP A 259 -22.20 24.32 -35.76
C ASP A 259 -21.62 24.22 -37.17
N TYR A 260 -22.54 24.09 -38.14
CA TYR A 260 -22.33 24.19 -39.58
C TYR A 260 -22.01 25.61 -40.02
#